data_AF-A0A7W1DLM3-F1
#
_entry.id   AF-A0A7W1DLM3-F1
#
_cell.length_a   1.000
_cell.length_b   1.000
_cell.length_c   1.000
_cell.angle_alpha   90.00
_cell.angle_beta   90.00
_cell.angle_gamma   90.00
#
_symmetry.space_group_name_H-M   'P 1'
#
loop_
_entity.id
_entity.type
_entity.pdbx_description
1 polymer ?
#
loop_
_entity_poly.entity_id
_entity_poly.type
_entity_poly.pdbx_seq_one_letter_code
_entity_poly.pdbx_strand_id
1 'polypeptide(L)' 'QQVERVKEEGVSVAEAHLVRGSPDREVVHLSEEIGAGLIIMGSRGLGGVRRALMGSVSDSVVRHAHCPVLIVRE' A
#
# COMPACT_ATOMS: atom_id res chain seq x y z
N GLN A 1 -7.38 0.53 -14.72
CA GLN A 1 -8.37 1.44 -14.09
C GLN A 1 -7.72 2.35 -13.07
N GLN A 2 -7.06 1.86 -12.01
CA GLN A 2 -6.44 2.75 -11.01
C GLN A 2 -5.33 3.64 -11.58
N VAL A 3 -4.46 3.11 -12.44
CA VAL A 3 -3.37 3.87 -13.09
C VAL A 3 -3.93 5.04 -13.92
N GLU A 4 -4.95 4.79 -14.75
CA GLU A 4 -5.57 5.83 -15.58
C GLU A 4 -6.14 6.97 -14.74
N ARG A 5 -6.86 6.64 -13.66
CA ARG A 5 -7.39 7.65 -12.74
C ARG A 5 -6.30 8.51 -12.10
N VAL A 6 -5.15 7.93 -11.76
CA VAL A 6 -4.02 8.66 -11.17
C VAL A 6 -3.36 9.58 -12.22
N LYS A 7 -3.27 9.14 -13.48
CA LYS A 7 -2.78 9.97 -14.58
C LYS A 7 -3.69 11.15 -14.90
N GLU A 8 -5.02 10.96 -14.83
CA GLU A 8 -6.01 12.03 -15.02
C GLU A 8 -5.85 13.17 -13.99
N GLU A 9 -5.40 12.84 -12.78
CA GLU A 9 -5.07 13.79 -11.71
C GLU A 9 -3.68 14.44 -11.91
N GLY A 10 -3.03 14.25 -13.06
CA GLY A 10 -1.74 14.83 -13.40
C GLY A 10 -0.52 14.13 -12.78
N VAL A 11 -0.70 12.96 -12.17
CA VAL A 11 0.39 12.19 -11.56
C VAL A 11 1.07 11.31 -12.62
N SER A 12 2.40 11.44 -12.75
CA SER A 12 3.19 10.54 -13.60
C SER A 12 3.31 9.16 -12.97
N VAL A 13 3.00 8.11 -13.73
CA VAL A 13 3.14 6.70 -13.30
C VAL A 13 4.24 6.05 -14.13
N ALA A 14 5.35 5.66 -13.49
CA ALA A 14 6.44 4.96 -14.15
C ALA A 14 6.09 3.50 -14.44
N GLU A 15 5.62 2.78 -13.41
CA GLU A 15 5.31 1.35 -13.50
C GLU A 15 4.04 0.99 -12.71
N ALA A 16 3.45 -0.14 -13.07
CA ALA A 16 2.30 -0.71 -12.38
C ALA A 16 2.47 -2.23 -12.26
N HIS A 17 2.38 -2.74 -11.03
CA HIS A 17 2.63 -4.14 -10.73
C HIS A 17 1.35 -4.83 -10.31
N LEU A 18 1.02 -5.95 -10.96
CA LEU A 18 -0.04 -6.86 -10.54
C LEU A 18 0.59 -8.09 -9.91
N VAL A 19 0.53 -8.19 -8.59
CA VAL A 19 1.15 -9.26 -7.81
C VAL A 19 0.08 -10.14 -7.18
N ARG A 20 0.35 -11.45 -7.07
CA ARG A 20 -0.52 -12.41 -6.37
C ARG A 20 0.19 -12.89 -5.11
N GLY A 21 -0.51 -12.84 -3.98
CA GLY A 21 0.04 -13.28 -2.69
C GLY A 21 -0.68 -12.61 -1.52
N SER A 22 -0.03 -12.62 -0.36
CA SER A 22 -0.51 -11.90 0.82
C SER A 22 -0.24 -10.41 0.63
N PRO A 23 -1.26 -9.53 0.61
CA PRO A 23 -1.08 -8.12 0.23
C PRO A 23 0.00 -7.39 1.03
N ASP A 24 0.11 -7.68 2.33
CA ASP A 24 1.11 -7.08 3.21
C ASP A 24 2.53 -7.50 2.84
N ARG A 25 2.75 -8.80 2.58
CA ARG A 25 4.07 -9.32 2.20
C ARG A 25 4.48 -8.83 0.82
N GLU A 26 3.57 -8.87 -0.15
CA GLU A 26 3.88 -8.45 -1.52
C GLU A 26 4.15 -6.95 -1.62
N VAL A 27 3.49 -6.11 -0.81
CA VAL A 27 3.81 -4.67 -0.75
C VAL A 27 5.21 -4.44 -0.21
N VAL A 28 5.60 -5.12 0.87
CA VAL A 28 6.95 -5.01 1.44
C VAL A 28 7.99 -5.51 0.45
N HIS A 29 7.79 -6.69 -0.12
CA HIS A 29 8.74 -7.30 -1.04
C HIS A 29 8.92 -6.47 -2.31
N LEU A 30 7.83 -6.05 -2.95
CA LEU A 30 7.91 -5.20 -4.13
C LEU A 30 8.60 -3.87 -3.81
N SER A 31 8.35 -3.29 -2.64
CA SER A 31 9.00 -2.05 -2.23
C SER A 31 10.52 -2.19 -2.15
N GLU A 32 11.02 -3.34 -1.69
CA GLU A 32 12.45 -3.65 -1.64
C GLU A 32 13.01 -3.87 -3.05
N GLU A 33 12.30 -4.65 -3.89
CA GLU A 33 12.69 -4.95 -5.27
C GLU A 33 12.88 -3.68 -6.11
N ILE A 34 11.99 -2.69 -5.96
CA ILE A 34 12.05 -1.43 -6.71
C ILE A 34 12.85 -0.34 -6.00
N GLY A 35 13.39 -0.61 -4.80
CA GLY A 35 14.13 0.37 -4.00
C GLY A 35 13.29 1.59 -3.61
N ALA A 36 12.03 1.39 -3.21
CA ALA A 36 11.10 2.46 -2.87
C ALA A 36 11.56 3.25 -1.64
N GLY A 37 11.66 4.58 -1.77
CA GLY A 37 12.00 5.47 -0.64
C GLY A 37 10.82 5.79 0.31
N LEU A 38 9.59 5.50 -0.11
CA LEU A 38 8.36 5.76 0.66
C LEU A 38 7.24 4.85 0.15
N ILE A 39 6.49 4.25 1.08
CA ILE A 39 5.24 3.54 0.76
C ILE A 39 4.06 4.39 1.20
N ILE A 40 3.10 4.62 0.29
CA ILE A 40 1.85 5.33 0.61
C ILE A 40 0.68 4.34 0.55
N MET A 41 -0.09 4.27 1.64
CA MET A 41 -1.24 3.39 1.73
C MET A 41 -2.48 4.12 2.26
N GLY A 42 -3.64 3.76 1.72
CA GLY A 42 -4.92 4.16 2.31
C GLY A 42 -5.22 3.37 3.59
N SER A 43 -6.14 3.91 4.40
CA SER A 43 -6.62 3.28 5.64
C SER A 43 -8.03 2.69 5.55
N ARG A 44 -8.69 2.71 4.38
CA ARG A 44 -10.07 2.21 4.23
C ARG A 44 -10.16 0.67 4.21
N GLY A 45 -11.09 0.13 5.01
CA GLY A 45 -11.35 -1.30 5.15
C GLY A 45 -12.53 -1.61 6.11
N LEU A 46 -13.67 -2.01 5.53
CA LEU A 46 -14.76 -2.85 6.08
C LEU A 46 -15.44 -2.49 7.43
N GLY A 47 -15.17 -1.34 8.05
CA GLY A 47 -15.84 -0.88 9.28
C GLY A 47 -15.01 -1.11 10.56
N GLY A 48 -15.07 -0.14 11.47
CA GLY A 48 -14.14 0.00 12.61
C GLY A 48 -14.03 -1.21 13.55
N VAL A 49 -15.07 -2.05 13.63
CA VAL A 49 -15.14 -3.16 14.61
C VAL A 49 -14.39 -4.41 14.13
N ARG A 50 -14.40 -4.72 12.82
CA ARG A 50 -13.74 -5.94 12.29
C ARG A 50 -12.22 -5.80 12.20
N ARG A 51 -11.72 -4.55 12.20
CA ARG A 51 -10.31 -4.18 12.04
C ARG A 51 -9.47 -4.27 13.31
N ALA A 52 -10.10 -4.09 14.48
CA ALA A 52 -9.41 -4.18 15.76
C ALA A 52 -9.00 -5.63 16.12
N LEU A 53 -9.58 -6.64 15.47
CA LEU A 53 -9.48 -8.05 15.88
C LEU A 53 -8.48 -8.91 15.06
N MET A 54 -8.07 -8.51 13.84
CA MET A 54 -7.22 -9.36 12.97
C MET A 54 -5.97 -8.66 12.38
N GLY A 55 -5.66 -7.43 12.81
CA GLY A 55 -4.63 -6.62 12.16
C GLY A 55 -5.08 -6.11 10.78
N SER A 56 -4.40 -5.10 10.25
CA SER A 56 -4.69 -4.57 8.91
C SER A 56 -3.48 -4.71 8.00
N VAL A 57 -3.69 -4.77 6.68
CA VAL A 57 -2.59 -4.79 5.70
C VAL A 57 -1.62 -3.63 5.97
N SER A 58 -2.16 -2.43 6.17
CA SER A 58 -1.38 -1.23 6.51
C SER A 58 -0.57 -1.38 7.80
N ASP A 59 -1.12 -2.04 8.84
CA ASP A 59 -0.39 -2.30 10.10
C ASP A 59 0.76 -3.29 9.88
N SER A 60 0.53 -4.35 9.12
CA SER A 60 1.59 -5.31 8.78
C SER A 60 2.70 -4.65 7.96
N VAL A 61 2.36 -3.82 6.97
CA VAL A 61 3.36 -3.10 6.16
C VAL A 61 4.15 -2.10 7.01
N VAL A 62 3.51 -1.34 7.90
CA VAL A 62 4.20 -0.40 8.81
C VAL A 62 5.24 -1.11 9.69
N ARG A 63 4.97 -2.35 10.11
CA ARG A 63 5.89 -3.11 10.97
C ARG A 63 7.10 -3.71 10.24
N HIS A 64 6.99 -3.93 8.93
CA HIS A 64 7.97 -4.73 8.18
C HIS A 64 8.62 -3.98 7.00
N ALA A 65 8.13 -2.81 6.62
CA ALA A 65 8.71 -2.04 5.53
C ALA A 65 10.13 -1.56 5.86
N HIS A 66 11.03 -1.64 4.87
CA HIS A 66 12.40 -1.15 4.96
C HIS A 66 12.49 0.39 4.90
N CYS A 67 11.41 1.07 4.51
CA CYS A 67 11.34 2.52 4.32
C CYS A 67 10.10 3.12 5.02
N PRO A 68 10.03 4.46 5.16
CA PRO A 68 8.88 5.11 5.78
C PRO A 68 7.56 4.72 5.11
N VAL A 69 6.50 4.64 5.91
CA VAL A 69 5.15 4.33 5.46
C VAL A 69 4.21 5.47 5.83
N LEU A 70 3.60 6.10 4.83
CA LEU A 70 2.58 7.13 4.99
C LEU A 70 1.19 6.51 4.88
N ILE A 71 0.45 6.52 6.00
CA ILE A 71 -0.94 6.10 6.04
C ILE A 71 -1.85 7.31 5.86
N VAL A 72 -2.55 7.35 4.73
CA VAL A 72 -3.54 8.39 4.43
C VAL A 72 -4.88 7.99 5.05
N ARG A 73 -5.40 8.88 5.90
CA ARG A 73 -6.74 8.79 6.48
C ARG A 73 -7.65 9.75 5.74
N GLU A 74 -8.85 9.27 5.44
CA GLU A 74 -9.98 10.11 5.07
C GLU A 74 -10.72 10.54 6.34
#